data_AF-A0A5M8FVE0-F1
#
_entry.id   AF-A0A5M8FVE0-F1
#
_cell.length_a   1.000
_cell.length_b   1.000
_cell.length_c   1.000
_cell.angle_alpha   90.00
_cell.angle_beta   90.00
_cell.angle_gamma   90.00
#
_symmetry.space_group_name_H-M   'P 1'
#
loop_
_entity.id
_entity.type
_entity.pdbx_description
1 polymer ?
#
loop_
_entity_poly.entity_id
_entity_poly.type
_entity_poly.pdbx_seq_one_letter_code
_entity_poly.pdbx_strand_id
1 'polypeptide(L)'
;MIALDTNILARAIVHEAEADAVTQQQQTAAQALLTSGQTLFLPVTVVQELDWVLRGVYELPRDQVLSVIEDLLHIEHLVVDRAAAIAEAVEGYRQGLDFSDALHLAQSRHCDAMASFDARFRKRVVKLHMQPPVHIP
;
A
#
# COMPACT_ATOMS: atom_id res chain seq x y z
N MET A 1 -6.22 -1.39 20.73
CA MET A 1 -5.91 -1.22 19.30
C MET A 1 -4.68 -0.33 19.18
N ILE A 2 -3.67 -0.74 18.42
CA ILE A 2 -2.41 -0.01 18.23
C ILE A 2 -2.26 0.37 16.76
N ALA A 3 -2.07 1.65 16.45
CA ALA A 3 -1.81 2.09 15.08
C ALA A 3 -0.37 1.75 14.67
N LEU A 4 -0.20 1.23 13.46
CA LEU A 4 1.10 0.93 12.88
C LEU A 4 1.61 2.12 12.08
N ASP A 5 2.93 2.27 12.10
CA ASP A 5 3.69 3.17 11.25
C ASP A 5 4.42 2.36 10.17
N THR A 6 4.82 3.02 9.08
CA THR A 6 5.47 2.40 7.91
C THR A 6 6.78 1.71 8.30
N ASN A 7 7.53 2.28 9.25
CA ASN A 7 8.79 1.70 9.72
C ASN A 7 8.61 0.34 10.42
N ILE A 8 7.51 0.13 11.15
CA ILE A 8 7.20 -1.16 11.81
C ILE A 8 6.95 -2.22 10.73
N LEU A 9 6.14 -1.88 9.72
CA LEU A 9 5.85 -2.79 8.61
C LEU A 9 7.11 -3.10 7.81
N ALA A 10 7.90 -2.09 7.44
CA ALA A 10 9.16 -2.26 6.73
C ALA A 10 10.12 -3.21 7.48
N ARG A 11 10.26 -3.02 8.80
CA ARG A 11 11.07 -3.90 9.67
C ARG A 11 10.49 -5.30 9.80
N ALA A 12 9.18 -5.48 9.70
CA ALA A 12 8.59 -6.82 9.74
C ALA A 12 8.73 -7.57 8.40
N ILE A 13 8.65 -6.85 7.27
CA ILE A 13 8.58 -7.40 5.91
C ILE A 13 9.98 -7.63 5.32
N VAL A 14 10.89 -6.67 5.47
CA VAL A 14 12.18 -6.71 4.79
C VAL A 14 13.26 -7.25 5.71
N HIS A 15 13.89 -8.33 5.28
CA HIS A 15 15.08 -8.87 5.92
C HIS A 15 16.35 -8.33 5.23
N GLU A 16 17.18 -7.65 6.01
CA GLU A 16 18.43 -7.04 5.58
C GLU A 16 19.58 -7.95 6.03
N ALA A 17 20.30 -8.56 5.07
CA ALA A 17 21.33 -9.58 5.35
C ALA A 17 22.50 -9.06 6.19
N GLU A 18 22.82 -7.76 6.06
CA GLU A 18 23.88 -7.09 6.81
C GLU A 18 23.33 -6.03 7.78
N ALA A 19 22.13 -6.26 8.32
CA ALA A 19 21.53 -5.40 9.34
C ALA A 19 22.42 -5.27 10.59
N ASP A 20 22.53 -4.05 11.13
CA ASP A 20 23.13 -3.84 12.44
C ASP A 20 22.28 -4.43 13.58
N ALA A 21 22.85 -4.52 14.78
CA ALA A 21 22.17 -5.13 15.92
C ALA A 21 20.86 -4.42 16.29
N VAL A 22 20.80 -3.09 16.09
CA VAL A 22 19.59 -2.29 16.36
C VAL A 22 18.48 -2.66 15.38
N THR A 23 18.81 -2.77 14.09
CA THR A 23 17.89 -3.14 13.03
C THR A 23 17.38 -4.58 13.22
N GLN A 24 18.25 -5.53 13.57
CA GLN A 24 17.85 -6.91 13.87
C GLN A 24 16.87 -6.97 15.06
N GLN A 25 17.13 -6.17 16.11
CA GLN A 25 16.22 -6.06 17.25
C GLN A 25 14.86 -5.47 16.84
N GLN A 26 14.85 -4.44 15.99
CA GLN A 26 13.62 -3.86 15.46
C GLN A 26 12.83 -4.85 14.60
N GLN A 27 13.49 -5.62 13.73
CA GLN A 27 12.86 -6.67 12.92
C GLN A 27 12.17 -7.72 13.79
N THR A 28 12.89 -8.20 14.83
CA THR A 28 12.34 -9.16 15.80
C THR A 28 11.14 -8.59 16.55
N ALA A 29 11.23 -7.34 17.03
CA ALA A 29 10.15 -6.68 17.76
C ALA A 29 8.91 -6.42 16.87
N ALA A 30 9.12 -6.05 15.61
CA ALA A 30 8.05 -5.80 14.65
C ALA A 30 7.29 -7.10 14.30
N GLN A 31 8.01 -8.20 14.06
CA GLN A 31 7.42 -9.52 13.85
C GLN A 31 6.65 -10.00 15.08
N ALA A 32 7.21 -9.82 16.28
CA ALA A 32 6.52 -10.15 17.54
C ALA A 32 5.24 -9.32 17.71
N LEU A 33 5.25 -8.03 17.36
CA LEU A 33 4.05 -7.19 17.41
C LEU A 33 2.98 -7.68 16.42
N LEU A 34 3.36 -7.93 15.15
CA LEU A 34 2.44 -8.44 14.11
C LEU A 34 1.88 -9.83 14.42
N THR A 35 2.53 -10.62 15.27
CA THR A 35 2.08 -11.97 15.65
C THR A 35 1.51 -12.04 17.07
N SER A 36 1.45 -10.91 17.79
CA SER A 36 1.05 -10.87 19.19
C SER A 36 -0.44 -11.17 19.46
N GLY A 37 -1.27 -11.23 18.41
CA GLY A 37 -2.73 -11.36 18.51
C GLY A 37 -3.44 -10.09 19.01
N GLN A 38 -2.70 -9.01 19.29
CA GLN A 38 -3.29 -7.71 19.61
C GLN A 38 -3.99 -7.13 18.39
N THR A 39 -5.11 -6.44 18.59
CA THR A 39 -5.73 -5.67 17.50
C THR A 39 -4.83 -4.52 17.08
N LEU A 40 -4.42 -4.51 15.82
CA LEU A 40 -3.61 -3.49 15.18
C LEU A 40 -4.47 -2.68 14.21
N PHE A 41 -4.06 -1.45 13.91
CA PHE A 41 -4.72 -0.59 12.94
C PHE A 41 -3.72 -0.12 11.89
N LEU A 42 -4.11 -0.20 10.62
CA LEU A 42 -3.29 0.20 9.48
C LEU A 42 -3.94 1.41 8.79
N PRO A 43 -3.44 2.63 9.00
CA PRO A 43 -3.92 3.81 8.29
C PRO A 43 -3.70 3.70 6.78
N VAL A 44 -4.63 4.24 5.98
CA VAL A 44 -4.51 4.22 4.50
C VAL A 44 -3.24 4.94 4.01
N THR A 45 -2.83 5.99 4.72
CA THR A 45 -1.59 6.73 4.44
C THR A 45 -0.34 5.90 4.63
N VAL A 46 -0.35 5.00 5.62
CA VAL A 46 0.77 4.07 5.88
C VAL A 46 0.86 3.02 4.79
N VAL A 47 -0.26 2.58 4.22
CA VAL A 47 -0.24 1.68 3.04
C VAL A 47 0.34 2.38 1.82
N GLN A 48 -0.02 3.64 1.60
CA GLN A 48 0.53 4.44 0.50
C GLN A 48 2.04 4.67 0.66
N GLU A 49 2.49 5.03 1.86
CA GLU A 49 3.92 5.21 2.12
C GLU A 49 4.69 3.89 2.06
N LEU A 50 4.10 2.79 2.53
CA LEU A 50 4.72 1.46 2.45
C LEU A 50 5.01 1.05 1.01
N ASP A 51 4.07 1.24 0.08
CA ASP A 51 4.33 1.00 -1.35
C ASP A 51 5.55 1.81 -1.85
N TRP A 52 5.61 3.09 -1.50
CA TRP A 52 6.71 3.97 -1.87
C TRP A 52 8.05 3.50 -1.28
N VAL A 53 8.07 3.13 0.00
CA VAL A 53 9.27 2.61 0.70
C VAL A 53 9.72 1.28 0.09
N LEU A 54 8.81 0.33 -0.11
CA LEU A 54 9.17 -0.99 -0.63
C LEU A 54 9.71 -0.93 -2.06
N ARG A 55 9.13 -0.10 -2.93
CA ARG A 55 9.62 0.04 -4.32
C ARG A 55 10.83 0.95 -4.45
N GLY A 56 10.86 2.05 -3.70
CA GLY A 56 11.86 3.10 -3.88
C GLY A 56 13.11 2.91 -3.04
N VAL A 57 12.95 2.45 -1.79
CA VAL A 57 14.06 2.28 -0.84
C VAL A 57 14.58 0.85 -0.86
N TYR A 58 13.67 -0.13 -0.84
CA TYR A 58 14.03 -1.54 -0.82
C TYR A 58 14.05 -2.19 -2.21
N GLU A 59 13.70 -1.43 -3.26
CA GLU A 59 13.74 -1.85 -4.66
C GLU A 59 13.00 -3.17 -4.93
N LEU A 60 11.97 -3.47 -4.13
CA LEU A 60 11.20 -4.69 -4.29
C LEU A 60 10.46 -4.68 -5.62
N PRO A 61 10.45 -5.84 -6.34
CA PRO A 61 9.62 -6.02 -7.51
C PRO A 61 8.14 -5.74 -7.23
N ARG A 62 7.44 -5.22 -8.24
CA ARG A 62 6.00 -4.88 -8.20
C ARG A 62 5.13 -6.01 -7.65
N ASP A 63 5.39 -7.24 -8.09
CA ASP A 63 4.66 -8.45 -7.68
C ASP A 63 4.86 -8.78 -6.20
N GLN A 64 6.05 -8.52 -5.65
CA GLN A 64 6.30 -8.67 -4.22
C GLN A 64 5.56 -7.60 -3.41
N VAL A 65 5.59 -6.34 -3.85
CA VAL A 65 4.83 -5.26 -3.18
C VAL A 65 3.33 -5.52 -3.22
N LEU A 66 2.82 -6.02 -4.35
CA LEU A 66 1.43 -6.45 -4.48
C LEU A 66 1.10 -7.54 -3.45
N SER A 67 1.91 -8.60 -3.38
CA SER A 67 1.72 -9.70 -2.42
C SER A 67 1.70 -9.18 -0.98
N VAL A 68 2.63 -8.29 -0.61
CA VAL A 68 2.69 -7.71 0.73
C VAL A 68 1.40 -6.97 1.09
N ILE A 69 0.91 -6.09 0.21
CA ILE A 69 -0.31 -5.31 0.49
C ILE A 69 -1.53 -6.23 0.55
N GLU A 70 -1.60 -7.27 -0.28
CA GLU A 70 -2.64 -8.28 -0.22
C GLU A 70 -2.61 -9.06 1.07
N ASP A 71 -1.44 -9.54 1.50
CA ASP A 71 -1.28 -10.28 2.75
C ASP A 71 -1.74 -9.45 3.96
N LEU A 72 -1.41 -8.15 3.99
CA LEU A 72 -1.88 -7.23 5.04
C LEU A 72 -3.42 -7.14 5.11
N LEU A 73 -4.14 -7.21 3.98
CA LEU A 73 -5.61 -7.21 3.98
C LEU A 73 -6.22 -8.50 4.56
N HIS A 74 -5.44 -9.58 4.68
CA HIS A 74 -5.89 -10.88 5.16
C HIS A 74 -5.50 -11.17 6.62
N ILE A 75 -4.75 -10.30 7.29
CA ILE A 75 -4.37 -10.48 8.69
C ILE A 75 -5.59 -10.22 9.60
N GLU A 76 -6.07 -11.26 10.28
CA GLU A 76 -7.31 -11.24 11.06
C GLU A 76 -7.36 -10.12 12.12
N HIS A 77 -6.26 -9.92 12.86
CA HIS A 77 -6.17 -8.90 13.91
C HIS A 77 -5.70 -7.54 13.42
N LEU A 78 -5.59 -7.32 12.10
CA LEU A 78 -5.22 -6.04 11.51
C LEU A 78 -6.46 -5.34 10.93
N VAL A 79 -6.90 -4.27 11.59
CA VAL A 79 -7.96 -3.41 11.09
C VAL A 79 -7.38 -2.44 10.06
N VAL A 80 -7.67 -2.67 8.78
CA VAL A 80 -7.16 -1.83 7.69
C VAL A 80 -8.13 -0.69 7.36
N ASP A 81 -7.64 0.55 7.46
CA ASP A 81 -8.40 1.73 7.06
C ASP A 81 -8.67 1.73 5.56
N ARG A 82 -9.89 2.09 5.16
CA ARG A 82 -10.33 2.08 3.76
C ARG A 82 -10.01 0.78 3.01
N ALA A 83 -10.09 -0.39 3.67
CA ALA A 83 -9.73 -1.69 3.10
C ALA A 83 -10.30 -1.95 1.69
N ALA A 84 -11.56 -1.58 1.44
CA ALA A 84 -12.18 -1.72 0.11
C ALA A 84 -11.49 -0.88 -0.98
N ALA A 85 -11.08 0.36 -0.65
CA ALA A 85 -10.35 1.22 -1.58
C ALA A 85 -8.92 0.72 -1.82
N ILE A 86 -8.26 0.14 -0.80
CA ILE A 86 -6.94 -0.48 -0.96
C ILE A 86 -7.05 -1.74 -1.82
N ALA A 87 -8.07 -2.59 -1.61
CA ALA A 87 -8.30 -3.77 -2.44
C ALA A 87 -8.54 -3.40 -3.91
N GLU A 88 -9.30 -2.32 -4.16
CA GLU A 88 -9.46 -1.77 -5.51
C GLU A 88 -8.13 -1.23 -6.08
N ALA A 89 -7.35 -0.52 -5.26
CA ALA A 89 -6.05 0.01 -5.65
C ALA A 89 -5.06 -1.12 -6.02
N VAL A 90 -5.08 -2.24 -5.29
CA VAL A 90 -4.33 -3.46 -5.60
C VAL A 90 -4.69 -3.99 -6.99
N GLU A 91 -5.97 -4.03 -7.35
CA GLU A 91 -6.39 -4.46 -8.69
C GLU A 91 -5.93 -3.48 -9.79
N GLY A 92 -6.06 -2.17 -9.54
CA GLY A 92 -5.52 -1.15 -10.43
C GLY A 92 -4.00 -1.27 -10.62
N TYR A 93 -3.31 -1.51 -9.52
CA TYR A 93 -1.88 -1.75 -9.49
C TYR A 93 -1.50 -3.07 -10.18
N ARG A 94 -2.30 -4.13 -10.10
CA ARG A 94 -2.07 -5.35 -10.88
C ARG A 94 -2.15 -5.10 -12.38
N GLN A 95 -3.05 -4.21 -12.81
CA GLN A 95 -3.29 -3.89 -14.23
C GLN A 95 -2.36 -2.80 -14.82
N GLY A 96 -1.41 -2.30 -14.03
CA GLY A 96 -0.35 -1.41 -14.53
C GLY A 96 -0.49 0.08 -14.22
N LEU A 97 -1.38 0.49 -13.31
CA LEU A 97 -1.36 1.84 -12.72
C LEU A 97 -0.21 2.02 -11.74
N ASP A 98 0.20 3.24 -11.39
CA ASP A 98 0.96 3.41 -10.15
C ASP A 98 0.04 3.13 -8.94
N PHE A 99 0.58 2.64 -7.81
CA PHE A 99 -0.25 2.32 -6.65
C PHE A 99 -0.91 3.59 -6.08
N SER A 100 -0.18 4.71 -6.02
CA SER A 100 -0.75 5.98 -5.54
C SER A 100 -1.86 6.47 -6.47
N ASP A 101 -1.67 6.37 -7.78
CA ASP A 101 -2.71 6.69 -8.77
C ASP A 101 -3.96 5.82 -8.60
N ALA A 102 -3.78 4.52 -8.41
CA ALA A 102 -4.88 3.58 -8.19
C ALA A 102 -5.62 3.88 -6.87
N LEU A 103 -4.89 4.22 -5.80
CA LEU A 103 -5.47 4.55 -4.51
C LEU A 103 -6.19 5.90 -4.52
N HIS A 104 -5.64 6.92 -5.19
CA HIS A 104 -6.33 8.20 -5.40
C HIS A 104 -7.67 7.99 -6.11
N LEU A 105 -7.67 7.14 -7.16
CA LEU A 105 -8.87 6.82 -7.93
C LEU A 105 -9.91 6.11 -7.07
N ALA A 106 -9.51 5.07 -6.34
CA ALA A 106 -10.38 4.29 -5.47
C ALA A 106 -10.99 5.16 -4.34
N GLN A 107 -10.21 6.05 -3.74
CA GLN A 107 -10.73 6.98 -2.72
C GLN A 107 -11.66 8.07 -3.30
N SER A 108 -11.55 8.34 -4.61
CA SER A 108 -12.36 9.34 -5.32
C SER A 108 -13.60 8.74 -6.01
N ARG A 109 -13.94 7.47 -5.74
CA ARG A 109 -15.11 6.75 -6.30
C ARG A 109 -16.45 7.48 -6.19
N HIS A 110 -16.58 8.39 -5.23
CA HIS A 110 -17.78 9.17 -4.96
C HIS A 110 -17.85 10.50 -5.73
N CYS A 111 -16.80 10.84 -6.48
CA CYS A 111 -16.73 12.05 -7.30
C CYS A 111 -17.17 11.78 -8.75
N ASP A 112 -17.68 12.81 -9.43
CA ASP A 112 -18.07 12.70 -10.85
C ASP A 112 -16.85 12.51 -11.79
N ALA A 113 -15.71 13.07 -11.41
CA ALA A 113 -14.46 13.00 -12.16
C ALA A 113 -13.25 13.33 -11.27
N MET A 114 -12.05 12.93 -11.71
CA MET A 114 -10.77 13.36 -11.13
C MET A 114 -10.02 14.23 -12.13
N ALA A 115 -9.53 15.39 -11.68
CA ALA A 115 -8.68 16.28 -12.48
C ALA A 115 -7.20 15.93 -12.26
N SER A 116 -6.42 15.78 -13.34
CA SER A 116 -4.97 15.54 -13.27
C SER A 116 -4.27 16.03 -14.53
N PHE A 117 -3.06 16.57 -14.38
CA PHE A 117 -2.18 16.89 -15.52
C PHE A 117 -1.39 15.67 -16.04
N ASP A 118 -1.48 14.52 -15.36
CA ASP A 118 -0.80 13.30 -15.82
C ASP A 118 -1.57 12.64 -16.97
N ALA A 119 -1.08 12.89 -18.19
CA ALA A 119 -1.63 12.28 -19.40
C ALA A 119 -1.44 10.76 -19.48
N ARG A 120 -0.44 10.17 -18.81
CA ARG A 120 -0.24 8.71 -18.78
C ARG A 120 -1.26 8.06 -17.84
N PHE A 121 -1.48 8.65 -16.67
CA PHE A 121 -2.51 8.21 -15.72
C PHE A 121 -3.89 8.23 -16.37
N ARG A 122 -4.29 9.36 -16.98
CA ARG A 122 -5.55 9.47 -17.73
C ARG A 122 -5.69 8.37 -18.79
N LYS A 123 -4.68 8.19 -19.65
CA LYS A 123 -4.73 7.18 -20.72
C LYS A 123 -4.91 5.76 -20.16
N ARG A 124 -4.27 5.46 -19.02
CA ARG A 124 -4.39 4.16 -18.36
C ARG A 124 -5.80 3.95 -17.79
N VAL A 125 -6.35 4.92 -17.05
CA VAL A 125 -7.71 4.85 -16.50
C VAL A 125 -8.74 4.61 -17.59
N VAL A 126 -8.66 5.34 -18.71
CA VAL A 126 -9.55 5.15 -19.86
C VAL A 126 -9.40 3.75 -20.45
N LYS A 127 -8.17 3.27 -20.67
CA LYS A 127 -7.90 1.93 -21.21
C LYS A 127 -8.46 0.81 -20.32
N LEU A 128 -8.40 0.99 -19.01
CA LEU A 128 -8.84 0.02 -18.02
C LEU A 128 -10.33 0.18 -17.64
N HIS A 129 -11.04 1.14 -18.22
CA HIS A 129 -12.45 1.46 -17.92
C HIS A 129 -12.70 1.72 -16.43
N MET A 130 -11.72 2.31 -15.74
CA MET A 130 -11.79 2.59 -14.30
C MET A 130 -12.53 3.90 -14.01
N GLN A 131 -13.05 4.01 -12.79
CA GLN A 131 -13.90 5.12 -12.34
C GLN A 131 -13.33 5.73 -11.05
N PRO A 132 -13.47 7.05 -10.84
CA PRO A 132 -14.10 8.02 -11.74
C PRO A 132 -13.27 8.32 -13.00
N PRO A 133 -13.82 8.93 -14.06
CA PRO A 133 -13.02 9.31 -15.22
C PRO A 133 -11.97 10.35 -14.82
N VAL A 134 -10.74 10.19 -15.33
CA VAL A 134 -9.68 11.19 -15.18
C VAL A 134 -9.66 12.12 -16.39
N HIS A 135 -9.66 13.43 -16.16
CA HIS A 135 -9.54 14.45 -17.20
C HIS A 135 -8.37 15.39 -16.94
N ILE A 136 -7.85 15.97 -18.03
CA ILE A 136 -6.86 17.06 -17.97
C ILE A 136 -7.68 18.35 -18.13
N PRO A 137 -7.67 19.26 -17.13
CA PRO A 137 -8.34 20.55 -17.21
C PRO A 137 -7.82 21.43 -18.35
#